data_AF-A0AAW4J0F9-F1
#
_entry.id   AF-A0AAW4J0F9-F1
#
_cell.length_a   1.000
_cell.length_b   1.000
_cell.length_c   1.000
_cell.angle_alpha   90.00
_cell.angle_beta   90.00
_cell.angle_gamma   90.00
#
_symmetry.space_group_name_H-M   'P 1'
#
loop_
_entity.id
_entity.type
_entity.pdbx_description
1 polymer ?
#
loop_
_entity_poly.entity_id
_entity_poly.type
_entity_poly.pdbx_seq_one_letter_code
_entity_poly.pdbx_strand_id
1 'polypeptide(L)'
;MTRKSKLKTISLERSIETKELQPNIIADKKLNDILCNFEENIDRINKKFIIINELESKKLEEAAKDILRSQIVLLMSSVDFYIHEIVKYGIIKIFKGEKNKTKEYKAFIVSIECVEKAIKNPESIDWLEENIIVQNKYKSFMALNKINNALKIISDKNILDNSIKKVASDLGKEISEIRYVMKIMNERRNCIAHQTDRDPIKCNINDISIEEVKNGIYIVSKLILDIHDKVKNDV
;
A
#
# COMPACT_ATOMS: atom_id res chain seq x y z
N MET A 1 -26.79 -57.82 12.20
CA MET A 1 -25.90 -56.78 12.76
C MET A 1 -25.68 -55.70 11.71
N THR A 2 -26.35 -54.57 11.83
CA THR A 2 -26.17 -53.41 10.92
C THR A 2 -26.43 -52.14 11.71
N ARG A 3 -25.37 -51.56 12.28
CA ARG A 3 -25.42 -50.22 12.90
C ARG A 3 -25.25 -49.18 11.79
N LYS A 4 -26.34 -48.55 11.36
CA LYS A 4 -26.30 -47.30 10.59
C LYS A 4 -26.05 -46.14 11.57
N SER A 5 -24.90 -45.48 11.44
CA SER A 5 -24.60 -44.23 12.14
C SER A 5 -25.43 -43.09 11.56
N LYS A 6 -26.36 -42.55 12.35
CA LYS A 6 -27.02 -41.27 12.05
C LYS A 6 -26.08 -40.15 12.49
N LEU A 7 -25.31 -39.59 11.56
CA LEU A 7 -24.69 -38.27 11.75
C LEU A 7 -25.81 -37.24 11.72
N LYS A 8 -26.12 -36.64 12.88
CA LYS A 8 -27.00 -35.48 12.98
C LYS A 8 -26.31 -34.31 12.27
N THR A 9 -26.90 -33.85 11.18
CA THR A 9 -26.58 -32.56 10.57
C THR A 9 -26.90 -31.48 11.60
N ILE A 10 -25.86 -30.81 12.12
CA ILE A 10 -26.02 -29.63 12.96
C ILE A 10 -26.43 -28.50 12.03
N SER A 11 -27.72 -28.16 12.03
CA SER A 11 -28.25 -26.97 11.36
C SER A 11 -27.68 -25.74 12.07
N LEU A 12 -26.85 -24.97 11.36
CA LEU A 12 -26.41 -23.63 11.76
C LEU A 12 -27.39 -22.61 11.17
N GLU A 13 -28.61 -22.57 11.70
CA GLU A 13 -29.49 -21.43 11.46
C GLU A 13 -29.57 -20.62 12.76
N ARG A 14 -28.87 -19.49 12.76
CA ARG A 14 -28.98 -18.46 13.79
C ARG A 14 -29.76 -17.30 13.19
N SER A 15 -31.04 -17.20 13.52
CA SER A 15 -31.82 -15.99 13.25
C SER A 15 -31.35 -14.91 14.22
N ILE A 16 -30.76 -13.84 13.68
CA ILE A 16 -30.53 -12.61 14.44
C ILE A 16 -30.99 -11.46 13.55
N GLU A 17 -32.12 -10.87 13.92
CA GLU A 17 -32.44 -9.50 13.52
C GLU A 17 -31.44 -8.57 14.21
N THR A 18 -30.37 -8.19 13.53
CA THR A 18 -29.53 -7.06 13.95
C THR A 18 -29.98 -5.82 13.20
N LYS A 19 -30.38 -4.78 13.94
CA LYS A 19 -30.56 -3.42 13.42
C LYS A 19 -29.35 -3.05 12.56
N GLU A 20 -29.59 -2.76 11.29
CA GLU A 20 -28.59 -2.31 10.33
C GLU A 20 -28.02 -0.95 10.77
N LEU A 21 -26.82 -0.94 11.35
CA LEU A 21 -25.96 0.23 11.28
C LEU A 21 -25.39 0.24 9.85
N GLN A 22 -25.84 1.20 9.02
CA GLN A 22 -25.47 1.29 7.60
C GLN A 22 -23.94 1.22 7.41
N PRO A 23 -23.39 0.08 6.92
CA PRO A 23 -21.94 -0.12 6.82
C PRO A 23 -21.28 0.77 5.76
N ASN A 24 -22.08 1.19 4.76
CA ASN A 24 -21.59 1.91 3.59
C ASN A 24 -21.00 3.30 3.90
N ILE A 25 -21.47 4.00 4.95
CA ILE A 25 -20.99 5.35 5.25
C ILE A 25 -19.62 5.33 5.96
N ILE A 26 -19.34 4.29 6.75
CA ILE A 26 -18.10 4.19 7.56
C ILE A 26 -16.93 3.65 6.71
N ALA A 27 -17.22 2.76 5.76
CA ALA A 27 -16.17 2.16 4.93
C ALA A 27 -15.57 3.16 3.92
N ASP A 28 -16.40 4.02 3.32
CA ASP A 28 -15.93 5.10 2.45
C ASP A 28 -15.05 6.10 3.22
N LYS A 29 -15.32 6.32 4.51
CA LYS A 29 -14.49 7.16 5.37
C LYS A 29 -13.09 6.57 5.56
N LYS A 30 -12.96 5.27 5.90
CA LYS A 30 -11.64 4.63 6.10
C LYS A 30 -10.79 4.68 4.83
N LEU A 31 -11.39 4.47 3.66
CA LEU A 31 -10.67 4.57 2.39
C LEU A 31 -10.21 6.02 2.12
N ASN A 32 -11.07 7.01 2.33
CA ASN A 32 -10.71 8.42 2.20
C ASN A 32 -9.59 8.82 3.19
N ASP A 33 -9.66 8.35 4.45
CA ASP A 33 -8.63 8.63 5.47
C ASP A 33 -7.26 8.09 5.04
N ILE A 34 -7.21 6.92 4.38
CA ILE A 34 -5.96 6.36 3.83
C ILE A 34 -5.37 7.28 2.75
N LEU A 35 -6.22 7.82 1.88
CA LEU A 35 -5.78 8.79 0.85
C LEU A 35 -5.31 10.10 1.49
N CYS A 36 -6.10 10.67 2.41
CA CYS A 36 -5.73 11.90 3.10
C CYS A 36 -4.38 11.77 3.81
N ASN A 37 -4.12 10.65 4.50
CA ASN A 37 -2.82 10.40 5.12
C ASN A 37 -1.68 10.35 4.08
N PHE A 38 -1.91 9.77 2.91
CA PHE A 38 -0.92 9.76 1.84
C PHE A 38 -0.66 11.18 1.31
N GLU A 39 -1.70 11.94 1.00
CA GLU A 39 -1.61 13.33 0.51
C GLU A 39 -0.93 14.25 1.53
N GLU A 40 -1.26 14.14 2.81
CA GLU A 40 -0.59 14.88 3.88
C GLU A 40 0.91 14.58 3.95
N ASN A 41 1.29 13.32 3.75
CA ASN A 41 2.71 12.95 3.69
C ASN A 41 3.39 13.56 2.46
N ILE A 42 2.75 13.55 1.28
CA ILE A 42 3.28 14.20 0.07
C ILE A 42 3.42 15.70 0.28
N ASP A 43 2.45 16.37 0.90
CA ASP A 43 2.52 17.80 1.21
C ASP A 43 3.67 18.13 2.16
N ARG A 44 3.88 17.30 3.20
CA ARG A 44 5.02 17.44 4.12
C ARG A 44 6.35 17.23 3.41
N ILE A 45 6.43 16.29 2.46
CA ILE A 45 7.61 16.07 1.63
C ILE A 45 7.86 17.29 0.75
N ASN A 46 6.84 17.82 0.06
CA ASN A 46 6.97 18.99 -0.81
C ASN A 46 7.40 20.25 -0.06
N LYS A 47 6.91 20.46 1.17
CA LYS A 47 7.32 21.61 2.01
C LYS A 47 8.82 21.65 2.31
N LYS A 48 9.53 20.51 2.24
CA LYS A 48 10.99 20.46 2.43
C LYS A 48 11.78 21.16 1.31
N PHE A 49 11.18 21.38 0.13
CA PHE A 49 11.84 22.17 -0.92
C PHE A 49 12.10 23.61 -0.50
N ILE A 50 11.30 24.17 0.42
CA ILE A 50 11.55 25.51 0.98
C ILE A 50 12.91 25.52 1.69
N ILE A 51 13.16 24.52 2.54
CA ILE A 51 14.42 24.37 3.30
C ILE A 51 15.60 24.14 2.34
N ILE A 52 15.40 23.33 1.29
CA ILE A 52 16.42 23.08 0.28
C ILE A 52 16.85 24.38 -0.40
N ASN A 53 15.89 25.20 -0.86
CA ASN A 53 16.20 26.49 -1.50
C ASN A 53 16.94 27.45 -0.54
N GLU A 54 16.57 27.47 0.74
CA GLU A 54 17.27 28.26 1.76
C GLU A 54 18.72 27.80 1.94
N LEU A 55 18.97 26.49 1.98
CA LEU A 55 20.32 25.92 2.11
C LEU A 55 21.18 26.22 0.88
N GLU A 56 20.63 26.11 -0.33
CA GLU A 56 21.31 26.48 -1.57
C GLU A 56 21.69 27.97 -1.59
N SER A 57 20.79 28.86 -1.14
CA SER A 57 21.07 30.31 -1.04
C SER A 57 22.26 30.63 -0.11
N LYS A 58 22.49 29.76 0.88
CA LYS A 58 23.61 29.84 1.83
C LYS A 58 24.86 29.07 1.37
N LYS A 59 24.86 28.54 0.14
CA LYS A 59 25.93 27.70 -0.42
C LYS A 59 26.19 26.42 0.39
N LEU A 60 25.15 25.86 1.02
CA LEU A 60 25.19 24.61 1.78
C LEU A 60 24.66 23.44 0.93
N GLU A 61 25.29 23.20 -0.22
CA GLU A 61 24.81 22.25 -1.24
C GLU A 61 24.69 20.81 -0.71
N GLU A 62 25.68 20.32 0.04
CA GLU A 62 25.63 18.94 0.55
C GLU A 62 24.50 18.75 1.58
N ALA A 63 24.24 19.75 2.43
CA ALA A 63 23.10 19.70 3.35
C ALA A 63 21.77 19.70 2.58
N ALA A 64 21.66 20.48 1.49
CA ALA A 64 20.49 20.48 0.62
C ALA A 64 20.27 19.10 -0.03
N LYS A 65 21.34 18.47 -0.53
CA LYS A 65 21.30 17.11 -1.10
C LYS A 65 20.91 16.04 -0.09
N ASP A 66 21.32 16.16 1.17
CA ASP A 66 20.89 15.24 2.23
C ASP A 66 19.38 15.35 2.51
N ILE A 67 18.82 16.56 2.46
CA ILE A 67 17.36 16.73 2.54
C ILE A 67 16.68 16.11 1.31
N LEU A 68 17.21 16.27 0.10
CA LEU A 68 16.69 15.63 -1.12
C LEU A 68 16.68 14.10 -0.99
N ARG A 69 17.77 13.50 -0.50
CA ARG A 69 17.85 12.05 -0.22
C ARG A 69 16.78 11.61 0.78
N SER A 70 16.58 12.40 1.85
CA SER A 70 15.53 12.11 2.82
C SER A 70 14.12 12.16 2.20
N GLN A 71 13.86 13.04 1.22
CA GLN A 71 12.58 13.11 0.53
C GLN A 71 12.28 11.83 -0.26
N ILE A 72 13.28 11.21 -0.91
CA ILE A 72 13.11 9.91 -1.60
C ILE A 72 12.72 8.82 -0.60
N VAL A 73 13.38 8.76 0.56
CA VAL A 73 13.05 7.80 1.62
C VAL A 73 11.62 7.99 2.09
N LEU A 74 11.24 9.23 2.41
CA LEU A 74 9.90 9.57 2.89
C LEU A 74 8.80 9.28 1.85
N LEU A 75 9.06 9.57 0.56
CA LEU A 75 8.13 9.26 -0.54
C LEU A 75 7.84 7.77 -0.60
N MET A 76 8.88 6.94 -0.64
CA MET A 76 8.71 5.50 -0.76
C MET A 76 8.12 4.89 0.52
N SER A 77 8.45 5.41 1.70
CA SER A 77 7.77 5.05 2.95
C SER A 77 6.27 5.39 2.93
N SER A 78 5.89 6.51 2.31
CA SER A 78 4.48 6.89 2.16
C SER A 78 3.73 5.92 1.24
N VAL A 79 4.38 5.47 0.16
CA VAL A 79 3.84 4.41 -0.72
C VAL A 79 3.68 3.10 0.03
N ASP A 80 4.70 2.68 0.77
CA ASP A 80 4.67 1.44 1.56
C ASP A 80 3.48 1.41 2.50
N PHE A 81 3.36 2.47 3.33
CA PHE A 81 2.30 2.63 4.30
C PHE A 81 0.92 2.64 3.63
N TYR A 82 0.76 3.38 2.54
CA TYR A 82 -0.48 3.42 1.77
C TYR A 82 -0.91 2.02 1.30
N ILE A 83 0.01 1.23 0.75
CA ILE A 83 -0.32 -0.13 0.27
C ILE A 83 -0.65 -1.08 1.41
N HIS A 84 0.04 -0.99 2.56
CA HIS A 84 -0.35 -1.75 3.76
C HIS A 84 -1.81 -1.48 4.17
N GLU A 85 -2.18 -0.20 4.22
CA GLU A 85 -3.51 0.20 4.65
C GLU A 85 -4.60 -0.20 3.64
N ILE A 86 -4.34 -0.06 2.34
CA ILE A 86 -5.26 -0.50 1.27
C ILE A 86 -5.47 -2.01 1.28
N VAL A 87 -4.41 -2.79 1.45
CA VAL A 87 -4.53 -4.26 1.54
C VAL A 87 -5.35 -4.66 2.76
N LYS A 88 -5.07 -4.05 3.92
CA LYS A 88 -5.84 -4.28 5.14
C LYS A 88 -7.32 -3.95 4.93
N TYR A 89 -7.61 -2.78 4.37
CA TYR A 89 -8.97 -2.36 4.01
C TYR A 89 -9.66 -3.37 3.10
N GLY A 90 -9.03 -3.79 2.00
CA GLY A 90 -9.65 -4.71 1.05
C GLY A 90 -9.83 -6.14 1.57
N ILE A 91 -8.90 -6.66 2.38
CA ILE A 91 -9.09 -7.97 3.04
C ILE A 91 -10.30 -7.93 3.96
N ILE A 92 -10.48 -6.85 4.73
CA ILE A 92 -11.63 -6.65 5.61
C ILE A 92 -12.94 -6.63 4.81
N LYS A 93 -12.97 -5.91 3.68
CA LYS A 93 -14.13 -5.86 2.77
C LYS A 93 -14.52 -7.24 2.25
N ILE A 94 -13.53 -8.02 1.78
CA ILE A 94 -13.76 -9.39 1.32
C ILE A 94 -14.24 -10.28 2.47
N PHE A 95 -13.65 -10.13 3.67
CA PHE A 95 -14.03 -10.92 4.85
C PHE A 95 -15.48 -10.67 5.27
N LYS A 96 -15.93 -9.40 5.24
CA LYS A 96 -17.32 -9.00 5.53
C LYS A 96 -18.32 -9.40 4.45
N GLY A 97 -17.86 -9.95 3.32
CA GLY A 97 -18.72 -10.32 2.21
C GLY A 97 -19.16 -9.15 1.32
N GLU A 98 -18.58 -7.96 1.52
CA GLU A 98 -18.85 -6.77 0.70
C GLU A 98 -18.20 -6.88 -0.69
N LYS A 99 -17.18 -7.73 -0.81
CA LYS A 99 -16.45 -8.01 -2.06
C LYS A 99 -16.25 -9.51 -2.28
N ASN A 100 -16.26 -9.91 -3.54
CA ASN A 100 -15.98 -11.29 -3.95
C ASN A 100 -14.55 -11.71 -3.57
N LYS A 101 -14.41 -12.96 -3.12
CA LYS A 101 -13.12 -13.55 -2.75
C LYS A 101 -12.26 -13.80 -3.99
N THR A 102 -11.10 -13.15 -4.05
CA THR A 102 -10.07 -13.40 -5.07
C THR A 102 -9.38 -14.75 -4.85
N LYS A 103 -8.60 -15.20 -5.84
CA LYS A 103 -7.77 -16.40 -5.70
C LYS A 103 -6.71 -16.22 -4.61
N GLU A 104 -6.05 -15.07 -4.58
CA GLU A 104 -4.99 -14.73 -3.65
C GLU A 104 -5.51 -14.59 -2.21
N TYR A 105 -6.72 -14.03 -2.02
CA TYR A 105 -7.39 -14.00 -0.72
C TYR A 105 -7.62 -15.41 -0.17
N LYS A 106 -8.08 -16.36 -0.99
CA LYS A 106 -8.31 -17.75 -0.56
C LYS A 106 -7.02 -18.45 -0.15
N ALA A 107 -5.88 -18.02 -0.68
CA ALA A 107 -4.56 -18.51 -0.32
C ALA A 107 -3.95 -17.75 0.88
N PHE A 108 -4.63 -16.75 1.43
CA PHE A 108 -4.16 -16.01 2.60
C PHE A 108 -4.19 -16.92 3.83
N ILE A 109 -3.01 -17.20 4.38
CA ILE A 109 -2.83 -18.10 5.53
C ILE A 109 -3.09 -17.32 6.81
N VAL A 110 -3.78 -17.92 7.78
CA VAL A 110 -3.90 -17.41 9.15
C VAL A 110 -3.39 -18.47 10.13
N SER A 111 -2.86 -18.04 11.28
CA SER A 111 -2.39 -18.97 12.31
C SER A 111 -3.56 -19.65 13.04
N ILE A 112 -3.34 -20.80 13.66
CA ILE A 112 -4.38 -21.46 14.47
C ILE A 112 -4.82 -20.57 15.65
N GLU A 113 -3.89 -19.82 16.24
CA GLU A 113 -4.19 -18.83 17.29
C GLU A 113 -5.18 -17.76 16.81
N CYS A 114 -5.02 -17.30 15.56
CA CYS A 114 -5.92 -16.36 14.91
C CYS A 114 -7.34 -16.94 14.80
N VAL A 115 -7.44 -18.22 14.40
CA VAL A 115 -8.71 -18.95 14.33
C VAL A 115 -9.35 -19.13 15.71
N GLU A 116 -8.57 -19.44 16.74
CA GLU A 116 -9.09 -19.55 18.12
C GLU A 116 -9.67 -18.21 18.62
N LYS A 117 -9.01 -17.09 18.33
CA LYS A 117 -9.52 -15.74 18.66
C LYS A 117 -10.81 -15.45 17.91
N ALA A 118 -10.89 -15.78 16.61
CA ALA A 118 -12.08 -15.60 15.79
C ALA A 118 -13.29 -16.41 16.31
N ILE A 119 -13.06 -17.66 16.76
CA ILE A 119 -14.13 -18.51 17.31
C ILE A 119 -14.62 -17.99 18.67
N LYS A 120 -13.72 -17.47 19.51
CA LYS A 120 -14.06 -16.95 20.84
C LYS A 120 -14.84 -15.62 20.77
N ASN A 121 -14.53 -14.76 19.80
CA ASN A 121 -15.16 -13.44 19.62
C ASN A 121 -15.67 -13.27 18.17
N PRO A 122 -16.72 -14.01 17.76
CA PRO A 122 -17.16 -14.06 16.37
C PRO A 122 -17.72 -12.73 15.84
N GLU A 123 -18.17 -11.84 16.73
CA GLU A 123 -18.64 -10.49 16.39
C GLU A 123 -17.53 -9.46 16.16
N SER A 124 -16.29 -9.74 16.60
CA SER A 124 -15.15 -8.84 16.40
C SER A 124 -14.38 -9.18 15.12
N ILE A 125 -13.81 -8.15 14.48
CA ILE A 125 -12.88 -8.27 13.35
C ILE A 125 -11.44 -7.95 13.73
N ASP A 126 -11.20 -7.55 14.99
CA ASP A 126 -9.89 -7.04 15.45
C ASP A 126 -8.81 -8.11 15.30
N TRP A 127 -9.16 -9.37 15.54
CA TRP A 127 -8.26 -10.51 15.36
C TRP A 127 -7.71 -10.59 13.92
N LEU A 128 -8.51 -10.22 12.92
CA LEU A 128 -8.10 -10.23 11.52
C LEU A 128 -7.21 -9.02 11.22
N GLU A 129 -7.59 -7.84 11.70
CA GLU A 129 -6.77 -6.63 11.53
C GLU A 129 -5.37 -6.83 12.15
N GLU A 130 -5.31 -7.32 13.39
CA GLU A 130 -4.05 -7.65 14.09
C GLU A 130 -3.23 -8.67 13.29
N ASN A 131 -3.87 -9.71 12.78
CA ASN A 131 -3.18 -10.75 12.02
C ASN A 131 -2.56 -10.18 10.73
N ILE A 132 -3.29 -9.35 9.99
CA ILE A 132 -2.79 -8.69 8.79
C ILE A 132 -1.59 -7.81 9.12
N ILE A 133 -1.68 -7.00 10.19
CA ILE A 133 -0.59 -6.14 10.65
C ILE A 133 0.65 -6.97 10.98
N VAL A 134 0.50 -8.03 11.79
CA VAL A 134 1.63 -8.89 12.19
C VAL A 134 2.29 -9.58 11.01
N GLN A 135 1.50 -10.03 10.03
CA GLN A 135 2.02 -10.69 8.82
C GLN A 135 2.71 -9.73 7.86
N ASN A 136 2.26 -8.48 7.81
CA ASN A 136 2.78 -7.52 6.84
C ASN A 136 3.85 -6.61 7.42
N LYS A 137 4.02 -6.50 8.75
CA LYS A 137 5.00 -5.58 9.39
C LYS A 137 6.44 -5.67 8.88
N TYR A 138 6.86 -6.84 8.38
CA TYR A 138 8.22 -7.07 7.86
C TYR A 138 8.29 -7.04 6.33
N LYS A 139 7.14 -6.89 5.65
CA LYS A 139 7.04 -6.83 4.20
C LYS A 139 7.10 -5.38 3.76
N SER A 140 7.93 -5.11 2.75
CA SER A 140 7.95 -3.82 2.04
C SER A 140 7.20 -3.96 0.71
N PHE A 141 6.20 -3.12 0.51
CA PHE A 141 5.38 -2.95 -0.69
C PHE A 141 5.80 -1.73 -1.53
N MET A 142 7.10 -1.46 -1.62
CA MET A 142 7.62 -0.35 -2.43
C MET A 142 7.99 -0.75 -3.87
N ALA A 143 8.29 -2.02 -4.12
CA ALA A 143 8.60 -2.50 -5.48
C ALA A 143 7.32 -2.82 -6.27
N LEU A 144 7.29 -2.50 -7.57
CA LEU A 144 6.12 -2.70 -8.43
C LEU A 144 5.53 -4.11 -8.37
N ASN A 145 6.37 -5.15 -8.38
CA ASN A 145 5.92 -6.54 -8.27
C ASN A 145 5.28 -6.83 -6.91
N LYS A 146 5.80 -6.24 -5.82
CA LYS A 146 5.23 -6.38 -4.48
C LYS A 146 3.89 -5.67 -4.37
N ILE A 147 3.78 -4.46 -4.93
CA ILE A 147 2.51 -3.72 -5.04
C ILE A 147 1.49 -4.54 -5.83
N ASN A 148 1.87 -5.09 -6.99
CA ASN A 148 0.96 -5.89 -7.80
C ASN A 148 0.42 -7.11 -7.04
N ASN A 149 1.33 -7.84 -6.39
CA ASN A 149 0.96 -9.03 -5.62
C ASN A 149 0.05 -8.68 -4.42
N ALA A 150 0.30 -7.54 -3.77
CA ALA A 150 -0.56 -7.01 -2.71
C ALA A 150 -1.96 -6.68 -3.22
N LEU A 151 -2.07 -5.96 -4.34
CA LEU A 151 -3.36 -5.57 -4.93
C LEU A 151 -4.19 -6.78 -5.42
N LYS A 152 -3.53 -7.85 -5.88
CA LYS A 152 -4.21 -9.09 -6.28
C LYS A 152 -4.93 -9.80 -5.13
N ILE A 153 -4.48 -9.59 -3.88
CA ILE A 153 -5.21 -10.11 -2.70
C ILE A 153 -6.62 -9.52 -2.64
N ILE A 154 -6.77 -8.24 -3.01
CA ILE A 154 -8.03 -7.51 -2.82
C ILE A 154 -8.87 -7.38 -4.10
N SER A 155 -8.27 -7.58 -5.29
CA SER A 155 -8.95 -7.44 -6.58
C SER A 155 -8.39 -8.43 -7.62
N ASP A 156 -9.27 -9.09 -8.38
CA ASP A 156 -8.89 -9.92 -9.54
C ASP A 156 -8.55 -9.08 -10.79
N LYS A 157 -8.87 -7.78 -10.77
CA LYS A 157 -8.50 -6.84 -11.86
C LYS A 157 -7.02 -6.50 -11.78
N ASN A 158 -6.41 -6.24 -12.93
CA ASN A 158 -5.01 -5.81 -13.04
C ASN A 158 -4.84 -4.30 -12.74
N ILE A 159 -5.12 -3.90 -11.48
CA ILE A 159 -5.17 -2.51 -11.05
C ILE A 159 -3.86 -1.77 -11.37
N LEU A 160 -2.71 -2.34 -10.99
CA LEU A 160 -1.42 -1.68 -11.17
C LEU A 160 -1.10 -1.41 -12.64
N ASP A 161 -1.21 -2.42 -13.50
CA ASP A 161 -0.87 -2.24 -14.92
C ASP A 161 -1.83 -1.27 -15.61
N ASN A 162 -3.11 -1.30 -15.24
CA ASN A 162 -4.08 -0.34 -15.75
C ASN A 162 -3.77 1.09 -15.26
N SER A 163 -3.30 1.25 -14.02
CA SER A 163 -2.90 2.57 -13.52
C SER A 163 -1.66 3.11 -14.20
N ILE A 164 -0.65 2.25 -14.41
CA ILE A 164 0.56 2.64 -15.14
C ILE A 164 0.20 3.09 -16.56
N LYS A 165 -0.68 2.36 -17.26
CA LYS A 165 -1.14 2.72 -18.61
C LYS A 165 -1.84 4.08 -18.65
N LYS A 166 -2.75 4.32 -17.70
CA LYS A 166 -3.48 5.59 -17.62
C LYS A 166 -2.54 6.75 -17.31
N VAL A 167 -1.68 6.63 -16.30
CA VAL A 167 -0.71 7.67 -15.96
C VAL A 167 0.28 7.93 -17.10
N ALA A 168 0.74 6.90 -17.80
CA ALA A 168 1.58 7.06 -18.98
C ALA A 168 0.88 7.88 -20.07
N SER A 169 -0.39 7.55 -20.37
CA SER A 169 -1.22 8.29 -21.32
C SER A 169 -1.44 9.75 -20.89
N ASP A 170 -1.82 9.98 -19.62
CA ASP A 170 -2.13 11.31 -19.09
C ASP A 170 -0.91 12.24 -19.11
N LEU A 171 0.29 11.67 -18.98
CA LEU A 171 1.56 12.41 -18.98
C LEU A 171 2.23 12.48 -20.35
N GLY A 172 1.67 11.83 -21.38
CA GLY A 172 2.32 11.71 -22.70
C GLY A 172 3.66 10.98 -22.63
N LYS A 173 3.78 9.98 -21.75
CA LYS A 173 5.00 9.20 -21.50
C LYS A 173 4.83 7.75 -21.93
N GLU A 174 5.95 7.09 -22.18
CA GLU A 174 5.95 5.65 -22.38
C GLU A 174 5.66 4.87 -21.08
N ILE A 175 4.98 3.73 -21.19
CA ILE A 175 4.70 2.84 -20.05
C ILE A 175 6.02 2.41 -19.36
N SER A 176 7.08 2.22 -20.14
CA SER A 176 8.42 1.88 -19.65
C SER A 176 9.01 2.98 -18.77
N GLU A 177 8.75 4.25 -19.06
CA GLU A 177 9.23 5.38 -18.24
C GLU A 177 8.60 5.37 -16.85
N ILE A 178 7.28 5.17 -16.75
CA ILE A 178 6.58 5.13 -15.45
C ILE A 178 7.11 3.97 -14.60
N ARG A 179 7.33 2.80 -15.23
CA ARG A 179 7.94 1.65 -14.56
C ARG A 179 9.36 1.93 -14.11
N TYR A 180 10.13 2.60 -14.96
CA TYR A 180 11.52 2.95 -14.69
C TYR A 180 11.65 3.92 -13.51
N VAL A 181 10.83 4.98 -13.47
CA VAL A 181 10.83 5.94 -12.37
C VAL A 181 10.52 5.25 -11.05
N MET A 182 9.47 4.44 -10.99
CA MET A 182 9.12 3.71 -9.76
C MET A 182 10.22 2.74 -9.31
N LYS A 183 10.87 2.07 -10.29
CA LYS A 183 12.01 1.18 -10.01
C LYS A 183 13.19 1.96 -9.41
N ILE A 184 13.61 3.04 -10.07
CA ILE A 184 14.76 3.84 -9.65
C ILE A 184 14.51 4.49 -8.29
N MET A 185 13.31 5.02 -8.03
CA MET A 185 12.99 5.60 -6.71
C MET A 185 13.11 4.55 -5.58
N ASN A 186 12.63 3.32 -5.82
CA ASN A 186 12.77 2.24 -4.85
C ASN A 186 14.23 1.78 -4.66
N GLU A 187 14.98 1.63 -5.76
CA GLU A 187 16.40 1.26 -5.71
C GLU A 187 17.24 2.33 -5.01
N ARG A 188 17.01 3.60 -5.34
CA ARG A 188 17.68 4.74 -4.73
C ARG A 188 17.37 4.85 -3.24
N ARG A 189 16.11 4.64 -2.84
CA ARG A 189 15.74 4.56 -1.42
C ARG A 189 16.54 3.49 -0.68
N ASN A 190 16.68 2.31 -1.25
CA ASN A 190 17.45 1.22 -0.64
C ASN A 190 18.93 1.59 -0.51
N CYS A 191 19.49 2.24 -1.52
CA CYS A 191 20.87 2.73 -1.48
C CYS A 191 21.07 3.78 -0.38
N ILE A 192 20.16 4.75 -0.26
CA ILE A 192 20.20 5.76 0.81
C ILE A 192 20.10 5.10 2.20
N ALA A 193 19.12 4.21 2.39
CA ALA A 193 18.82 3.63 3.70
C ALA A 193 19.86 2.61 4.19
N HIS A 194 20.50 1.86 3.27
CA HIS A 194 21.38 0.74 3.64
C HIS A 194 22.84 0.92 3.22
N GLN A 195 23.12 1.80 2.27
CA GLN A 195 24.44 1.92 1.63
C GLN A 195 24.95 3.38 1.61
N THR A 196 24.37 4.27 2.41
CA THR A 196 24.74 5.70 2.49
C THR A 196 24.70 6.43 1.14
N ASP A 197 23.84 5.94 0.24
CA ASP A 197 23.68 6.47 -1.11
C ASP A 197 24.95 6.46 -1.98
N ARG A 198 25.78 5.42 -1.86
CA ARG A 198 27.05 5.30 -2.59
C ARG A 198 27.00 4.36 -3.78
N ASP A 199 27.78 4.69 -4.81
CA ASP A 199 28.08 3.78 -5.91
C ASP A 199 28.82 2.54 -5.36
N PRO A 200 28.32 1.31 -5.61
CA PRO A 200 28.92 0.09 -5.05
C PRO A 200 30.34 -0.22 -5.52
N ILE A 201 30.77 0.36 -6.65
CA ILE A 201 32.07 0.11 -7.28
C ILE A 201 33.02 1.27 -6.96
N LYS A 202 32.56 2.51 -7.13
CA LYS A 202 33.39 3.72 -6.99
C LYS A 202 33.40 4.28 -5.57
N CYS A 203 32.46 3.86 -4.70
CA CYS A 203 32.28 4.32 -3.33
C CYS A 203 32.00 5.84 -3.16
N ASN A 204 31.77 6.56 -4.25
CA ASN A 204 31.37 7.97 -4.20
C ASN A 204 29.86 8.08 -3.92
N ILE A 205 29.47 9.14 -3.20
CA ILE A 205 28.05 9.42 -2.97
C ILE A 205 27.43 9.78 -4.32
N ASN A 206 26.29 9.16 -4.62
CA ASN A 206 25.55 9.44 -5.84
C ASN A 206 24.99 10.86 -5.80
N ASP A 207 25.10 11.57 -6.93
CA ASP A 207 24.53 12.91 -7.04
C ASP A 207 23.00 12.86 -7.06
N ILE A 208 22.37 13.99 -6.76
CA ILE A 208 20.91 14.14 -6.70
C ILE A 208 20.52 15.56 -7.05
N SER A 209 19.47 15.72 -7.86
CA SER A 209 18.95 17.03 -8.26
C SER A 209 17.53 17.25 -7.75
N ILE A 210 17.16 18.52 -7.55
CA ILE A 210 15.78 18.90 -7.20
C ILE A 210 14.78 18.39 -8.25
N GLU A 211 15.13 18.49 -9.53
CA GLU A 211 14.25 18.11 -10.63
C GLU A 211 13.97 16.60 -10.65
N GLU A 212 15.00 15.78 -10.43
CA GLU A 212 14.84 14.33 -10.31
C GLU A 212 13.87 13.96 -9.18
N VAL A 213 14.02 14.58 -8.01
CA VAL A 213 13.15 14.31 -6.85
C VAL A 213 11.73 14.81 -7.08
N LYS A 214 11.56 16.00 -7.66
CA LYS A 214 10.23 16.54 -8.02
C LYS A 214 9.49 15.65 -9.01
N ASN A 215 10.18 15.24 -10.08
CA ASN A 215 9.61 14.35 -11.08
C ASN A 215 9.25 12.98 -10.47
N GLY A 216 10.11 12.43 -9.61
CA GLY A 216 9.84 11.21 -8.85
C GLY A 216 8.59 11.33 -7.98
N ILE A 217 8.49 12.38 -7.14
CA ILE A 217 7.30 12.64 -6.31
C ILE A 217 6.06 12.76 -7.18
N TYR A 218 6.11 13.52 -8.28
CA TYR A 218 4.97 13.76 -9.14
C TYR A 218 4.42 12.48 -9.78
N ILE A 219 5.28 11.69 -10.43
CA ILE A 219 4.88 10.45 -11.11
C ILE A 219 4.38 9.41 -10.11
N VAL A 220 5.11 9.21 -9.00
CA VAL A 220 4.71 8.25 -7.97
C VAL A 220 3.38 8.64 -7.34
N SER A 221 3.18 9.93 -7.02
CA SER A 221 1.91 10.41 -6.46
C SER A 221 0.76 10.18 -7.44
N LYS A 222 0.93 10.52 -8.72
CA LYS A 222 -0.10 10.26 -9.76
C LYS A 222 -0.44 8.77 -9.88
N LEU A 223 0.55 7.90 -9.80
CA LEU A 223 0.33 6.45 -9.81
C LEU A 223 -0.49 6.00 -8.59
N ILE A 224 -0.17 6.48 -7.39
CA ILE A 224 -0.92 6.11 -6.17
C ILE A 224 -2.35 6.64 -6.21
N LEU A 225 -2.57 7.88 -6.64
CA LEU A 225 -3.91 8.45 -6.81
C LEU A 225 -4.76 7.61 -7.77
N ASP A 226 -4.19 7.20 -8.90
CA ASP A 226 -4.94 6.42 -9.88
C ASP A 226 -5.13 4.94 -9.47
N ILE A 227 -4.23 4.39 -8.64
CA ILE A 227 -4.48 3.12 -7.93
C ILE A 227 -5.63 3.30 -6.95
N HIS A 228 -5.66 4.39 -6.18
CA HIS A 228 -6.72 4.69 -5.22
C HIS A 228 -8.09 4.73 -5.90
N ASP A 229 -8.21 5.47 -7.00
CA ASP A 229 -9.45 5.55 -7.77
C ASP A 229 -9.93 4.18 -8.25
N LYS A 230 -9.01 3.32 -8.71
CA LYS A 230 -9.38 1.96 -9.16
C LYS A 230 -9.77 1.06 -8.01
N VAL A 231 -9.13 1.18 -6.85
CA VAL A 231 -9.50 0.45 -5.64
C VAL A 231 -10.88 0.90 -5.18
N LYS A 232 -11.15 2.20 -5.10
CA LYS A 232 -12.47 2.75 -4.74
C LYS A 232 -13.60 2.24 -5.63
N ASN A 233 -13.34 2.07 -6.92
CA ASN A 233 -14.32 1.57 -7.89
C ASN A 233 -14.44 0.04 -7.93
N ASP A 234 -13.57 -0.70 -7.25
CA ASP A 234 -13.59 -2.17 -7.24
C ASP A 234 -13.82 -2.79 -5.87
N VAL A 235 -13.33 -2.20 -4.78
CA VAL A 235 -13.20 -2.79 -3.43
C VAL A 235 -14.04 -2.04 -2.39
#